data_AF-A0A1N7S1X5-F1
#
_entry.id   AF-A0A1N7S1X5-F1
#
_cell.length_a   1.000
_cell.length_b   1.000
_cell.length_c   1.000
_cell.angle_alpha   90.00
_cell.angle_beta   90.00
_cell.angle_gamma   90.00
#
_symmetry.space_group_name_H-M   'P 1'
#
loop_
_entity.id
_entity.type
_entity.pdbx_description
1 polymer ?
#
loop_
_entity_poly.entity_id
_entity_poly.type
_entity_poly.pdbx_seq_one_letter_code
_entity_poly.pdbx_strand_id
1 'polypeptide(L)' 'MWKCRNCSAELMFEEVEPDGDAHGLHFICHECGHRNKLINIGKSDEPLKLPQPDD' A
#
# COMPACT_ATOMS: atom_id res chain seq x y z
N MET A 1 5.41 6.09 5.09
CA MET A 1 5.14 4.91 5.91
C MET A 1 3.81 4.31 5.54
N TRP A 2 3.79 3.01 5.27
CA TRP A 2 2.59 2.20 5.34
C TRP A 2 2.65 1.32 6.59
N LYS A 3 1.48 0.96 7.11
CA LYS A 3 1.33 0.08 8.28
C LYS A 3 0.63 -1.19 7.87
N CYS A 4 1.22 -2.35 8.11
CA CYS A 4 0.53 -3.60 7.84
C CYS A 4 -0.71 -3.74 8.74
N ARG A 5 -1.88 -4.01 8.15
CA ARG A 5 -3.14 -4.20 8.88
C ARG A 5 -3.21 -5.50 9.68
N ASN A 6 -2.33 -6.46 9.36
CA ASN A 6 -2.29 -7.76 10.02
C ASN A 6 -1.31 -7.79 11.19
N CYS A 7 -0.03 -7.48 10.96
CA CYS A 7 1.01 -7.52 12.01
C CYS A 7 1.31 -6.16 12.66
N SER A 8 0.66 -5.08 12.22
CA SER A 8 0.93 -3.70 12.67
C SER A 8 2.35 -3.18 12.42
N ALA A 9 3.18 -3.88 11.65
CA ALA A 9 4.51 -3.42 11.28
C ALA A 9 4.43 -2.12 10.46
N GLU A 10 5.30 -1.16 10.77
CA GLU A 10 5.48 0.06 10.00
C GLU A 10 6.58 -0.17 8.96
N LEU A 11 6.25 0.09 7.70
CA LEU A 11 7.09 -0.18 6.55
C LEU A 11 7.39 1.15 5.84
N MET A 12 8.66 1.39 5.58
CA MET A 12 9.09 2.55 4.80
C MET A 12 8.65 2.35 3.34
N PHE A 13 8.35 3.45 2.65
CA PHE A 13 7.97 3.39 1.23
C PHE A 13 9.09 2.84 0.34
N GLU A 14 10.34 2.92 0.79
CA GLU A 14 11.53 2.41 0.11
C GLU A 14 11.72 0.90 0.32
N GLU A 15 11.12 0.32 1.35
CA GLU A 15 11.27 -1.10 1.70
C GLU A 15 10.27 -2.01 0.99
N VAL A 16 9.22 -1.43 0.39
CA VAL A 16 8.13 -2.17 -0.21
C VAL A 16 7.66 -1.51 -1.49
N GLU A 17 7.68 -2.27 -2.58
CA GLU A 17 7.17 -1.81 -3.87
C GLU A 17 5.65 -2.08 -3.95
N PRO A 18 4.81 -1.06 -4.17
CA PRO A 18 3.38 -1.27 -4.41
C PRO A 18 3.15 -1.87 -5.80
N ASP A 19 2.15 -2.74 -5.90
CA ASP A 19 1.75 -3.41 -7.14
C ASP A 19 0.25 -3.25 -7.39
N GLY A 20 -0.18 -3.47 -8.64
CA GLY A 20 -1.56 -3.32 -9.07
C GLY A 20 -2.05 -4.53 -9.86
N ASP A 21 -3.13 -5.16 -9.39
CA ASP A 21 -3.77 -6.29 -10.05
C ASP A 21 -5.28 -6.04 -10.29
N ALA A 22 -6.00 -7.08 -10.74
CA ALA A 22 -7.45 -7.02 -11.01
C ALA A 22 -8.31 -6.61 -9.80
N HIS A 23 -7.78 -6.72 -8.58
CA HIS A 23 -8.43 -6.33 -7.32
C HIS A 23 -7.98 -4.94 -6.81
N GLY A 24 -7.12 -4.23 -7.55
CA GLY A 24 -6.66 -2.88 -7.26
C GLY A 24 -5.21 -2.81 -6.78
N LEU A 25 -4.85 -1.64 -6.23
CA LEU A 25 -3.50 -1.34 -5.77
C LEU A 25 -3.28 -1.90 -4.37
N HIS A 26 -2.09 -2.44 -4.13
CA HIS A 26 -1.73 -3.06 -2.88
C HIS A 26 -0.22 -3.09 -2.66
N PHE A 27 0.20 -3.46 -1.47
CA PHE A 27 1.57 -3.88 -1.19
C PHE A 27 1.56 -5.16 -0.35
N ILE A 28 2.65 -5.95 -0.44
CA ILE A 28 2.84 -7.14 0.38
C ILE A 28 3.73 -6.80 1.56
N CYS A 29 3.27 -7.08 2.79
CA CYS A 29 4.08 -6.88 3.98
C CYS A 29 5.23 -7.91 4.01
N HIS A 30 6.48 -7.46 4.00
CA HIS A 30 7.64 -8.36 4.07
C HIS A 30 7.78 -9.09 5.41
N GLU A 31 7.20 -8.56 6.50
CA GLU A 31 7.25 -9.19 7.83
C GLU A 31 6.30 -10.39 7.96
N CYS A 32 5.11 -10.34 7.36
CA CYS A 32 4.07 -11.36 7.56
C CYS A 32 3.40 -11.90 6.28
N GLY A 33 3.81 -11.40 5.11
CA GLY A 33 3.26 -11.78 3.81
C GLY A 33 1.84 -11.27 3.53
N HIS A 34 1.26 -10.47 4.43
CA HIS A 34 -0.12 -10.00 4.27
C HIS A 34 -0.25 -8.97 3.15
N ARG A 35 -1.31 -9.08 2.34
CA ARG A 35 -1.67 -8.13 1.30
C ARG A 35 -2.42 -6.94 1.88
N ASN A 36 -1.84 -5.75 1.75
CA ASN A 36 -2.41 -4.52 2.27
C ASN A 36 -2.92 -3.66 1.11
N LYS A 37 -4.21 -3.33 1.14
CA LYS A 37 -4.86 -2.53 0.10
C LYS A 37 -4.38 -1.08 0.14
N LEU A 38 -4.20 -0.49 -1.04
CA LEU A 38 -3.93 0.92 -1.28
C LEU A 38 -5.05 1.52 -2.13
N ILE A 39 -5.26 2.82 -2.03
CA ILE A 39 -6.19 3.56 -2.89
C ILE A 39 -5.41 4.60 -3.68
N ASN A 40 -5.76 4.81 -4.95
CA ASN A 40 -5.21 5.93 -5.72
C ASN A 40 -6.10 7.15 -5.53
N ILE A 41 -5.58 8.18 -4.85
CA ILE A 41 -6.25 9.49 -4.72
C ILE A 41 -5.58 10.59 -5.56
N GLY A 42 -4.61 10.21 -6.40
CA GLY A 42 -3.97 11.14 -7.33
C GLY A 42 -4.95 11.56 -8.44
N LYS A 43 -4.90 12.83 -8.83
CA LYS A 43 -5.54 13.29 -10.07
C LYS A 43 -4.72 12.82 -11.28
N SER A 44 -5.33 12.77 -12.46
CA SER A 44 -4.72 12.24 -13.69
C SER A 44 -3.38 12.90 -14.08
N ASP A 45 -3.12 14.14 -13.64
CA ASP A 45 -1.89 14.89 -13.91
C ASP A 45 -0.99 15.08 -12.67
N GLU A 46 -1.31 14.41 -11.56
CA GLU A 46 -0.50 14.42 -10.34
C GLU A 46 0.24 13.10 -10.14
N PRO A 47 1.40 13.11 -9.45
CA PRO A 47 2.05 11.88 -9.02
C PRO A 47 1.08 11.01 -8.22
N LEU A 48 1.15 9.69 -8.44
CA LEU A 48 0.31 8.70 -7.77
C LEU A 48 0.43 8.87 -6.25
N LYS A 49 -0.71 9.12 -5.60
CA LYS A 49 -0.83 9.18 -4.15
C LYS A 49 -1.54 7.90 -3.71
N LEU A 50 -0.79 7.04 -3.02
CA LEU A 50 -1.22 5.71 -2.60
C LEU A 50 -1.38 5.61 -1.07
N PRO A 51 -2.33 6.31 -0.43
CA PRO A 51 -2.61 6.08 0.98
C PRO A 51 -3.24 4.72 1.21
N GLN A 52 -3.10 4.23 2.43
CA GLN A 52 -3.92 3.12 2.92
C GLN A 52 -5.32 3.64 3.24
N PRO A 53 -6.39 2.89 2.93
CA PRO A 53 -7.71 3.28 3.37
C PRO A 53 -7.79 3.34 4.90
N ASP A 54 -8.63 4.22 5.44
CA ASP A 54 -9.14 4.08 6.80
C ASP A 54 -10.15 2.92 6.74
N ASP A 55 -9.85 1.78 7.33
CA ASP A 55 -10.77 0.63 7.41
C ASP A 55 -11.11 0.41 8.89
#